data_AF-A0A0Q9TY86-F1
#
_entry.id   AF-A0A0Q9TY86-F1
#
_cell.length_a   1.000
_cell.length_b   1.000
_cell.length_c   1.000
_cell.angle_alpha   90.00
_cell.angle_beta   90.00
_cell.angle_gamma   90.00
#
_symmetry.space_group_name_H-M   'P 1'
#
loop_
_entity.id
_entity.type
_entity.pdbx_description
1 polymer ?
#
loop_
_entity_poly.entity_id
_entity_poly.type
_entity_poly.pdbx_seq_one_letter_code
_entity_poly.pdbx_strand_id
1 'polypeptide(L)'
;MTTMTANQLPVEPHHDEPDPTIDRAVTEVDLRGRALGRLKKKADFRVHLLIYVLVNGMLVLIWAMTGAGFFWPVFPIAGWGIGVVANAVDAYVVDAPTEEQIETEMERLRRR
;
A
#
# COMPACT_ATOMS: atom_id res chain seq x y z
N MET A 1 -1.42 -62.04 42.66
CA MET A 1 -0.82 -61.51 41.42
C MET A 1 -1.96 -61.06 40.52
N THR A 2 -2.40 -59.81 40.65
CA THR A 2 -3.42 -59.21 39.79
C THR A 2 -3.09 -57.72 39.73
N THR A 3 -2.44 -57.31 38.65
CA THR A 3 -2.05 -55.91 38.44
C THR A 3 -3.23 -55.16 37.84
N MET A 4 -3.49 -54.02 38.46
CA MET A 4 -4.56 -53.05 38.23
C MET A 4 -4.45 -52.44 36.83
N THR A 5 -5.37 -52.76 35.92
CA THR A 5 -5.53 -52.08 34.63
C THR A 5 -6.55 -50.96 34.81
N ALA A 6 -6.10 -49.72 34.98
CA ALA A 6 -6.99 -48.57 35.01
C ALA A 6 -6.34 -47.38 34.28
N ASN A 7 -6.98 -47.05 33.16
CA ASN A 7 -7.25 -45.68 32.76
C ASN A 7 -6.07 -44.83 32.26
N GLN A 8 -5.71 -45.03 30.99
CA GLN A 8 -5.14 -43.97 30.15
C GLN A 8 -5.99 -43.88 28.88
N LEU A 9 -7.00 -43.00 28.89
CA LEU A 9 -7.57 -42.48 27.66
C LEU A 9 -6.49 -41.70 26.91
N PRO A 10 -6.37 -41.84 25.58
CA PRO A 10 -5.57 -40.91 24.78
C PRO A 10 -6.10 -39.50 25.04
N VAL A 11 -5.24 -38.61 25.55
CA VAL A 11 -5.53 -37.18 25.58
C VAL A 11 -5.56 -36.74 24.13
N GLU A 12 -6.75 -36.62 23.55
CA GLU A 12 -6.89 -35.98 22.25
C GLU A 12 -6.29 -34.58 22.36
N PRO A 13 -5.42 -34.15 21.42
CA PRO A 13 -4.92 -32.79 21.42
C PRO A 13 -6.13 -31.86 21.31
N HIS A 14 -6.37 -31.08 22.36
CA HIS A 14 -7.43 -30.07 22.40
C HIS A 14 -7.11 -29.02 21.33
N HIS A 15 -7.68 -29.20 20.14
CA HIS A 15 -7.39 -28.43 18.93
C HIS A 15 -7.92 -26.98 18.96
N ASP A 16 -8.29 -26.47 20.13
CA ASP A 16 -8.95 -25.17 20.30
C ASP A 16 -8.01 -24.07 20.82
N GLU A 17 -6.75 -24.39 21.13
CA GLU A 17 -5.73 -23.35 21.35
C GLU A 17 -5.16 -22.90 19.98
N PRO A 18 -5.30 -21.60 19.62
CA PRO A 18 -4.72 -21.07 18.41
C PRO A 18 -3.20 -21.28 18.44
N ASP A 19 -2.65 -21.87 17.37
CA ASP A 19 -1.21 -22.09 17.24
C ASP A 19 -0.49 -20.72 17.13
N PRO A 20 0.30 -20.33 18.15
CA PRO A 20 0.96 -19.02 18.18
C PRO A 20 2.03 -18.83 17.08
N THR A 21 2.35 -19.91 16.35
CA THR A 21 3.24 -19.88 15.19
C THR A 21 2.51 -19.40 13.94
N ILE A 22 1.22 -19.74 13.79
CA ILE A 22 0.37 -19.30 12.67
C ILE A 22 0.11 -17.79 12.77
N ASP A 23 -0.25 -17.29 13.95
CA ASP A 23 -0.53 -15.86 14.15
C ASP A 23 0.68 -14.97 13.84
N ARG A 24 1.89 -15.41 14.23
CA ARG A 24 3.14 -14.70 13.89
C ARG A 24 3.42 -14.69 12.40
N ALA A 25 3.29 -15.84 11.73
CA ALA A 25 3.52 -15.94 10.30
C ALA A 25 2.53 -15.09 9.49
N VAL A 26 1.26 -15.08 9.88
CA VAL A 26 0.21 -14.23 9.29
C VAL A 26 0.56 -12.74 9.48
N THR A 27 0.95 -12.34 10.70
CA THR A 27 1.34 -10.96 11.02
C THR A 27 2.56 -10.51 10.21
N GLU A 28 3.60 -11.35 10.10
CA GLU A 28 4.80 -11.04 9.31
C GLU A 28 4.51 -10.89 7.81
N VAL A 29 3.65 -11.75 7.26
CA VAL A 29 3.19 -11.66 5.86
C VAL A 29 2.42 -10.36 5.63
N ASP A 30 1.56 -9.97 6.57
CA ASP A 30 0.76 -8.75 6.47
C ASP A 30 1.64 -7.48 6.55
N LEU A 31 2.60 -7.44 7.48
CA LEU A 31 3.59 -6.38 7.60
C LEU A 31 4.44 -6.24 6.32
N ARG A 32 4.88 -7.37 5.75
CA ARG A 32 5.65 -7.40 4.50
C ARG A 32 4.82 -6.89 3.31
N GLY A 33 3.56 -7.31 3.21
CA GLY A 33 2.63 -6.86 2.18
C GLY A 33 2.43 -5.35 2.20
N ARG A 34 2.23 -4.78 3.39
CA ARG A 34 2.09 -3.33 3.59
C ARG A 34 3.37 -2.56 3.24
N ALA A 35 4.53 -3.08 3.66
CA ALA A 35 5.82 -2.48 3.32
C ALA A 35 6.06 -2.45 1.81
N LEU A 36 5.79 -3.55 1.11
CA LEU A 36 5.90 -3.64 -0.35
C LEU A 36 4.92 -2.70 -1.06
N GLY A 37 3.68 -2.62 -0.59
CA GLY A 37 2.67 -1.71 -1.13
C GLY A 37 3.09 -0.24 -1.06
N ARG A 38 3.66 0.19 0.07
CA ARG A 38 4.17 1.57 0.25
C ARG A 38 5.35 1.87 -0.68
N LEU A 39 6.27 0.93 -0.86
CA LEU A 39 7.40 1.09 -1.78
C LEU A 39 6.95 1.17 -3.23
N LYS A 40 5.96 0.34 -3.63
CA LYS A 40 5.42 0.34 -4.99
C LYS A 40 4.70 1.64 -5.32
N LYS A 41 3.83 2.15 -4.43
CA LYS A 41 3.14 3.44 -4.64
C LYS A 41 4.14 4.59 -4.87
N LYS A 42 5.22 4.65 -4.09
CA LYS A 42 6.27 5.66 -4.26
C LYS A 42 7.04 5.49 -5.58
N ALA A 43 7.31 4.26 -6.00
CA ALA A 43 7.97 3.97 -7.27
C ALA A 43 7.10 4.38 -8.48
N ASP A 44 5.81 4.02 -8.46
CA ASP A 44 4.87 4.35 -9.53
C ASP A 44 4.69 5.86 -9.67
N PHE A 45 4.64 6.60 -8.55
CA PHE A 45 4.64 8.06 -8.57
C PHE A 45 5.91 8.64 -9.23
N ARG A 46 7.08 8.13 -8.85
CA ARG A 46 8.37 8.61 -9.39
C ARG A 46 8.44 8.43 -10.92
N VAL A 47 7.94 7.32 -11.43
CA VAL A 47 7.88 7.05 -12.87
C VAL A 47 6.97 8.06 -13.57
N HIS A 48 5.77 8.32 -13.03
CA HIS A 48 4.85 9.31 -13.59
C HIS A 48 5.43 10.72 -13.58
N LEU A 49 6.10 11.11 -12.48
CA LEU A 49 6.76 12.40 -12.38
C LEU A 49 7.91 12.53 -13.40
N LEU A 50 8.72 11.47 -13.59
CA LEU A 50 9.81 11.47 -14.56
C LEU A 50 9.27 11.66 -15.99
N ILE A 51 8.23 10.92 -16.37
CA ILE A 51 7.58 11.05 -17.67
C ILE A 51 7.03 12.46 -17.86
N TYR A 52 6.36 13.01 -16.83
CA TYR A 52 5.83 14.36 -16.87
C TYR A 52 6.92 15.40 -17.13
N VAL A 53 8.05 15.32 -16.43
CA VAL A 53 9.18 16.25 -16.61
C VAL A 53 9.80 16.11 -18.00
N LEU A 54 10.02 14.88 -18.48
CA LEU A 54 10.61 14.62 -19.79
C LEU A 54 9.73 15.16 -20.93
N VAL A 55 8.43 14.86 -20.91
CA VAL A 55 7.50 15.28 -21.96
C VAL A 55 7.34 16.81 -21.95
N ASN A 56 7.11 17.42 -20.79
CA ASN A 56 6.94 18.87 -20.71
C ASN A 56 8.25 19.61 -21.02
N GLY A 57 9.40 19.10 -20.56
CA GLY A 57 10.70 19.65 -20.92
C GLY A 57 10.96 19.61 -22.43
N MET A 58 10.62 18.50 -23.08
CA MET A 58 10.69 18.37 -24.54
C MET A 58 9.77 19.38 -25.25
N LEU A 59 8.53 19.55 -24.79
CA LEU A 59 7.58 20.52 -25.36
C LEU A 59 8.08 21.96 -25.23
N VAL A 60 8.63 22.31 -24.07
CA VAL A 60 9.25 23.62 -23.82
C VAL A 60 10.48 23.82 -24.70
N LEU A 61 11.31 22.78 -24.90
CA LEU A 61 12.46 22.85 -25.78
C LEU A 61 12.04 23.08 -27.24
N ILE A 62 11.04 22.35 -27.73
CA ILE A 62 10.48 22.54 -29.07
C ILE A 62 9.97 23.98 -29.23
N TRP A 63 9.21 24.49 -28.26
CA TRP A 63 8.72 25.86 -28.25
C TRP A 63 9.87 26.87 -28.32
N ALA A 64 10.91 26.71 -27.51
CA ALA A 64 12.07 27.60 -27.50
C ALA A 64 12.81 27.60 -28.84
N MET A 65 12.94 26.44 -29.49
CA MET A 65 13.62 26.30 -30.78
C MET A 65 12.81 26.82 -31.97
N THR A 66 11.49 26.96 -31.85
CA THR A 66 10.59 27.36 -32.95
C THR A 66 10.35 28.87 -33.06
N GLY A 67 11.13 29.71 -32.36
CA GLY A 67 11.12 31.17 -32.53
C GLY A 67 10.09 31.90 -31.65
N ALA A 68 10.02 31.51 -30.39
CA ALA A 68 8.81 31.44 -29.58
C ALA A 68 7.98 32.73 -29.36
N GLY A 69 6.72 32.69 -29.83
CA GLY A 69 5.63 33.63 -29.52
C GLY A 69 4.85 33.22 -28.26
N PHE A 70 3.55 32.92 -28.37
CA PHE A 70 2.73 32.51 -27.21
C PHE A 70 3.17 31.15 -26.61
N PHE A 71 3.24 31.07 -25.27
CA PHE A 71 3.70 29.88 -24.52
C PHE A 71 2.63 28.78 -24.44
N TRP A 72 2.35 28.13 -25.57
CA TRP A 72 1.39 27.03 -25.66
C TRP A 72 1.72 25.79 -24.78
N PRO A 73 2.97 25.49 -24.38
CA PRO A 73 3.24 24.38 -23.44
C PRO A 73 2.54 24.54 -22.08
N VAL A 74 2.02 25.73 -21.75
CA VAL A 74 1.25 25.95 -20.51
C VAL A 74 0.04 25.03 -20.39
N PHE A 75 -0.62 24.68 -21.50
CA PHE A 75 -1.83 23.86 -21.46
C PHE A 75 -1.56 22.41 -21.03
N PRO A 76 -0.62 21.65 -21.64
CA PRO A 76 -0.29 20.32 -21.15
C PRO A 76 0.32 20.35 -19.73
N ILE A 77 1.14 21.36 -19.40
CA ILE A 77 1.69 21.53 -18.05
C ILE A 77 0.56 21.70 -17.02
N ALA A 78 -0.39 22.61 -17.25
CA ALA A 78 -1.47 22.87 -16.32
C ALA A 78 -2.48 21.71 -16.28
N GLY A 79 -2.88 21.19 -17.44
CA GLY A 79 -3.87 20.12 -17.56
C GLY A 79 -3.42 18.80 -16.93
N TRP A 80 -2.20 18.35 -17.22
CA TRP A 80 -1.66 17.12 -16.62
C TRP A 80 -1.02 17.33 -15.26
N GLY A 81 -0.47 18.52 -15.00
CA GLY A 81 0.21 18.83 -13.74
C GLY A 81 -0.70 18.67 -12.53
N ILE A 82 -1.99 18.99 -12.66
CA ILE A 82 -2.99 18.79 -11.60
C ILE A 82 -3.09 17.30 -11.21
N GLY A 83 -3.14 16.40 -12.20
CA GLY A 83 -3.19 14.95 -11.97
C GLY A 83 -1.93 14.42 -11.28
N VAL A 84 -0.76 14.94 -11.66
CA VAL A 84 0.52 14.59 -11.00
C VAL A 84 0.54 15.07 -9.55
N VAL A 85 0.06 16.29 -9.27
CA VAL A 85 -0.02 16.81 -7.90
C VAL A 85 -0.98 15.98 -7.05
N ALA A 86 -2.15 15.62 -7.58
CA ALA A 86 -3.09 14.75 -6.87
C ALA A 86 -2.47 13.38 -6.54
N ASN A 87 -1.75 12.77 -7.48
CA ASN A 87 -1.04 11.51 -7.26
C ASN A 87 0.12 11.66 -6.25
N ALA A 88 0.77 12.83 -6.20
CA ALA A 88 1.80 13.13 -5.20
C ALA A 88 1.20 13.19 -3.79
N VAL A 89 0.04 13.82 -3.64
CA VAL A 89 -0.68 13.90 -2.37
C VAL A 89 -1.07 12.49 -1.90
N ASP A 90 -1.60 11.64 -2.77
CA ASP A 90 -1.91 10.24 -2.39
C ASP A 90 -0.65 9.43 -2.02
N ALA A 91 0.46 9.63 -2.73
CA ALA A 91 1.68 8.86 -2.51
C ALA A 91 2.50 9.30 -1.28
N TYR A 92 2.40 10.56 -0.85
CA TYR A 92 3.24 11.14 0.21
C TYR A 92 2.50 11.75 1.40
N VAL A 93 1.22 12.10 1.27
CA VAL A 93 0.46 12.83 2.30
C VAL A 93 -0.67 12.00 2.88
N VAL A 94 -1.30 11.13 2.08
CA VAL A 94 -2.29 10.19 2.60
C VAL A 94 -1.57 9.05 3.31
N ASP A 95 -1.42 9.18 4.62
CA ASP A 95 -0.98 8.07 5.47
C ASP A 95 -1.99 6.93 5.36
N ALA A 96 -1.50 5.72 5.06
CA ALA A 96 -2.34 4.54 5.09
C ALA A 96 -2.89 4.36 6.51
N PRO A 97 -4.21 4.09 6.68
CA PRO A 97 -4.82 3.95 8.00
C PRO A 97 -4.06 2.94 8.86
N THR A 98 -3.82 3.30 10.11
CA THR A 98 -3.13 2.42 11.07
C THR A 98 -3.98 1.17 11.34
N GLU A 99 -3.35 0.06 11.71
CA GLU A 99 -4.02 -1.21 12.07
C GLU A 99 -5.16 -0.99 13.06
N GLU A 100 -4.91 -0.17 14.09
CA GLU A 100 -5.91 0.23 15.09
C GLU A 100 -7.13 0.96 14.48
N GLN A 101 -6.91 1.81 13.47
CA GLN A 101 -8.00 2.54 12.80
C GLN A 101 -8.83 1.59 11.92
N ILE A 102 -8.18 0.64 11.25
CA ILE A 102 -8.86 -0.38 10.45
C ILE A 102 -9.67 -1.28 11.37
N GLU A 103 -9.10 -1.73 12.49
CA GLU A 103 -9.77 -2.57 13.48
C GLU A 103 -10.98 -1.86 14.10
N THR A 104 -10.81 -0.60 14.50
CA THR A 104 -11.90 0.23 15.03
C THR A 104 -13.04 0.37 14.01
N GLU A 105 -12.72 0.58 12.73
CA GLU A 105 -13.75 0.72 11.68
C GLU A 105 -14.40 -0.64 11.35
N MET A 106 -13.65 -1.75 11.37
CA MET A 106 -14.21 -3.10 11.22
C MET A 106 -15.16 -3.46 12.37
N GLU A 107 -14.79 -3.15 13.61
CA GLU A 107 -15.67 -3.35 14.77
C GLU A 107 -16.94 -2.51 14.67
N ARG A 108 -16.83 -1.29 14.16
CA ARG A 108 -17.97 -0.41 13.92
C ARG A 108 -18.91 -0.97 12.85
N LEU A 109 -18.37 -1.55 11.77
CA LEU A 109 -19.15 -2.22 10.73
C LEU A 109 -19.79 -3.52 11.21
N ARG A 110 -19.11 -4.31 12.04
CA ARG A 110 -19.67 -5.54 12.65
C ARG A 110 -20.80 -5.27 13.66
N ARG A 111 -20.80 -4.09 14.30
CA ARG A 111 -21.84 -3.66 15.25
C ARG A 111 -23.08 -3.07 14.58
N ARG A 112 -23.07 -2.89 13.25
CA ARG A 112 -24.21 -2.40 12.46
C ARG A 112 -24.98 -3.54 11.83
#